data_AF-A0A418GLF4-F1
#
_entry.id   AF-A0A418GLF4-F1
#
_cell.length_a   1.000
_cell.length_b   1.000
_cell.length_c   1.000
_cell.angle_alpha   90.00
_cell.angle_beta   90.00
_cell.angle_gamma   90.00
#
_symmetry.space_group_name_H-M   'P 1'
#
loop_
_entity.id
_entity.type
_entity.pdbx_description
1 polymer ?
#
loop_
_entity_poly.entity_id
_entity_poly.type
_entity_poly.pdbx_seq_one_letter_code
_entity_poly.pdbx_strand_id
1 'polypeptide(L)'
;MNDNLLTEKVLTGENVLRAAIARIEWIFETFPSVCLSFSGGKDSTVLFHLLADVARRKKRRFSVLFIDWEAQYQCTIEHIQKMREMYHDVTETFYWVALPLTTVNGVSQFQPEWICWEPGVTWVRQPPEEAITDMTYFPFYRYAMTFEEFVPAFSS
;
A
#
# COMPACT_ATOMS: atom_id res chain seq x y z
N MET A 1 -31.76 38.21 -12.92
CA MET A 1 -31.71 37.05 -12.02
C MET A 1 -30.25 36.83 -11.68
N ASN A 2 -29.78 37.38 -10.55
CA ASN A 2 -28.42 37.18 -10.07
C ASN A 2 -28.46 36.04 -9.05
N ASP A 3 -28.31 34.80 -9.51
CA ASP A 3 -27.96 33.69 -8.63
C ASP A 3 -26.45 33.73 -8.38
N ASN A 4 -26.04 34.62 -7.49
CA ASN A 4 -24.74 34.52 -6.82
C ASN A 4 -24.86 33.40 -5.79
N LEU A 5 -24.77 32.15 -6.24
CA LEU A 5 -24.52 30.99 -5.38
C LEU A 5 -23.05 31.04 -4.92
N LEU A 6 -22.72 32.05 -4.11
CA LEU A 6 -21.53 32.04 -3.27
C LEU A 6 -21.84 31.05 -2.14
N THR A 7 -21.48 29.79 -2.35
CA THR A 7 -21.55 28.80 -1.26
C THR A 7 -20.56 29.23 -0.18
N GLU A 8 -21.06 29.80 0.91
CA GLU A 8 -20.22 30.12 2.07
C GLU A 8 -19.59 28.82 2.60
N LYS A 9 -18.26 28.81 2.69
CA LYS A 9 -17.53 27.68 3.28
C LYS A 9 -17.71 27.70 4.78
N VAL A 10 -18.26 26.64 5.35
CA VAL A 10 -18.34 26.46 6.81
C VAL A 10 -16.97 26.01 7.33
N LEU A 11 -16.36 26.82 8.19
CA LEU A 11 -15.08 26.49 8.84
C LEU A 11 -15.34 25.63 10.08
N THR A 12 -14.73 24.45 10.15
CA THR A 12 -14.88 23.52 11.28
C THR A 12 -13.96 23.84 12.46
N GLY A 13 -13.02 24.78 12.30
CA GLY A 13 -12.00 25.10 13.31
C GLY A 13 -10.87 24.06 13.44
N GLU A 14 -10.90 23.00 12.63
CA GLU A 14 -9.91 21.91 12.64
C GLU A 14 -9.16 21.88 11.31
N ASN A 15 -7.86 21.52 11.35
CA ASN A 15 -7.08 21.34 10.12
C ASN A 15 -6.89 19.86 9.78
N VAL A 16 -6.79 19.57 8.49
CA VAL A 16 -6.72 18.20 7.96
C VAL A 16 -5.55 17.40 8.55
N LEU A 17 -4.40 18.05 8.76
CA LEU A 17 -3.21 17.41 9.32
C LEU A 17 -3.43 16.96 10.76
N ARG A 18 -3.96 17.85 11.61
CA ARG A 18 -4.30 17.55 13.01
C ARG A 18 -5.34 16.44 13.11
N ALA A 19 -6.41 16.53 12.31
CA ALA A 19 -7.44 15.49 12.26
C ALA A 19 -6.88 14.14 11.76
N ALA A 20 -5.90 14.14 10.85
CA ALA A 20 -5.24 12.92 10.41
C ALA A 20 -4.35 12.30 11.49
N ILE A 21 -3.54 13.12 12.17
CA ILE A 21 -2.68 12.67 13.28
C ILE A 21 -3.54 12.10 14.40
N ALA A 22 -4.62 12.78 14.81
CA ALA A 22 -5.50 12.29 15.87
C ALA A 22 -6.13 10.92 15.55
N ARG A 23 -6.54 10.70 14.29
CA ARG A 23 -7.05 9.39 13.85
C ARG A 23 -5.97 8.31 13.89
N ILE A 24 -4.75 8.64 13.48
CA ILE A 24 -3.61 7.71 13.53
C ILE A 24 -3.27 7.37 14.98
N GLU A 25 -3.22 8.35 15.87
CA GLU A 25 -2.95 8.15 17.29
C GLU A 25 -4.00 7.23 17.92
N TRP A 26 -5.28 7.44 17.60
CA TRP A 26 -6.37 6.56 18.03
C TRP A 26 -6.22 5.13 17.51
N ILE A 27 -5.82 4.94 16.24
CA ILE A 27 -5.54 3.60 15.69
C ILE A 27 -4.45 2.90 16.50
N PHE A 28 -3.36 3.59 16.81
CA PHE A 28 -2.27 3.08 17.66
C PHE A 28 -2.61 3.00 19.15
N GLU A 29 -3.76 3.47 19.60
CA GLU A 29 -4.22 3.23 20.98
C GLU A 29 -5.22 2.08 21.04
N THR A 30 -5.94 1.85 19.94
CA THR A 30 -7.03 0.89 19.88
C THR A 30 -6.57 -0.49 19.44
N PHE A 31 -5.68 -0.57 18.44
CA PHE A 31 -5.33 -1.84 17.81
C PHE A 31 -3.93 -2.33 18.19
N PRO A 32 -3.76 -3.61 18.56
CA PRO A 32 -2.46 -4.17 18.92
C PRO A 32 -1.51 -4.32 17.72
N SER A 33 -2.06 -4.43 16.51
CA SER A 33 -1.32 -4.45 15.25
C SER A 33 -1.90 -3.42 14.29
N VAL A 34 -1.02 -2.76 13.53
CA VAL A 34 -1.37 -1.76 12.51
C VAL A 34 -0.61 -2.13 11.25
N CYS A 35 -1.31 -2.15 10.11
CA CYS A 35 -0.71 -2.38 8.80
C CYS A 35 -1.04 -1.23 7.85
N LEU A 36 -0.03 -0.68 7.20
CA LEU A 36 -0.16 0.33 6.16
C LEU A 36 -0.22 -0.34 4.79
N SER A 37 -1.31 -0.16 4.04
CA SER A 37 -1.31 -0.45 2.60
C SER A 37 -0.60 0.69 1.86
N PHE A 38 0.55 0.39 1.27
CA PHE A 38 1.44 1.38 0.67
C PHE A 38 1.57 1.13 -0.83
N SER A 39 1.09 2.06 -1.65
CA SER A 39 1.08 1.94 -3.12
C SER A 39 2.30 2.58 -3.81
N GLY A 40 3.16 3.29 -3.07
CA GLY A 40 4.21 4.14 -3.64
C GLY A 40 3.71 5.47 -4.22
N GLY A 41 2.40 5.72 -4.22
CA GLY A 41 1.81 7.00 -4.67
C GLY A 41 1.91 8.11 -3.62
N LYS A 42 1.59 9.35 -4.01
CA LYS A 42 1.69 10.53 -3.12
C LYS A 42 0.89 10.39 -1.81
N ASP A 43 -0.33 9.88 -1.87
CA ASP A 43 -1.25 9.87 -0.71
C ASP A 43 -0.79 8.83 0.32
N SER A 44 -0.44 7.63 -0.15
CA SER A 44 0.09 6.56 0.70
C SER A 44 1.49 6.90 1.23
N THR A 45 2.28 7.69 0.50
CA THR A 45 3.57 8.23 0.97
C THR A 45 3.39 9.23 2.11
N VAL A 46 2.49 10.21 1.96
CA VAL A 46 2.16 11.16 3.04
C VAL A 46 1.65 10.40 4.26
N LEU A 47 0.77 9.41 4.06
CA LEU A 47 0.27 8.58 5.15
C LEU A 47 1.41 7.82 5.86
N PHE A 48 2.37 7.26 5.13
CA PHE A 48 3.55 6.61 5.71
C PHE A 48 4.33 7.58 6.61
N HIS A 49 4.64 8.79 6.12
CA HIS A 49 5.33 9.80 6.93
C HIS A 49 4.61 10.09 8.26
N LEU A 50 3.29 10.31 8.22
CA LEU A 50 2.50 10.58 9.41
C LEU A 50 2.42 9.37 10.35
N LEU A 51 2.26 8.18 9.80
CA LEU A 51 2.17 6.94 10.56
C LEU A 51 3.49 6.64 11.28
N ALA A 52 4.62 6.81 10.59
CA ALA A 52 5.95 6.62 11.15
C ALA A 52 6.27 7.60 12.27
N ASP A 53 5.91 8.88 12.11
CA ASP A 53 6.09 9.90 13.13
C ASP A 53 5.30 9.57 14.42
N VAL A 54 4.02 9.18 14.29
CA VAL A 54 3.21 8.74 15.43
C VAL A 54 3.77 7.45 16.06
N ALA A 55 4.19 6.48 15.24
CA ALA A 55 4.77 5.22 15.68
C ALA A 55 6.02 5.45 16.54
N ARG A 56 6.93 6.34 16.11
CA ARG A 56 8.12 6.75 16.89
C ARG A 56 7.72 7.36 18.23
N ARG A 57 6.79 8.32 18.26
CA ARG A 57 6.34 8.97 19.51
C ARG A 57 5.73 7.97 20.49
N LYS A 58 4.91 7.05 20.00
CA LYS A 58 4.26 6.03 20.81
C LYS A 58 5.15 4.82 21.11
N LYS A 59 6.38 4.79 20.59
CA LYS A 59 7.31 3.64 20.68
C LYS A 59 6.66 2.34 20.21
N ARG A 60 5.89 2.43 19.12
CA ARG A 60 5.21 1.31 18.48
C ARG A 60 5.80 1.07 17.09
N ARG A 61 5.60 -0.14 16.58
CA ARG A 61 5.94 -0.54 15.22
C ARG A 61 4.67 -0.89 14.45
N PHE A 62 4.73 -0.86 13.13
CA PHE A 62 3.61 -1.22 12.24
C PHE A 62 4.13 -2.03 11.05
N SER A 63 3.27 -2.82 10.43
CA SER A 63 3.60 -3.52 9.19
C SER A 63 3.27 -2.69 7.96
N VAL A 64 3.91 -2.98 6.84
CA VAL A 64 3.61 -2.36 5.54
C VAL A 64 3.29 -3.46 4.54
N LEU A 65 2.21 -3.29 3.78
CA LEU A 65 1.86 -4.13 2.64
C LEU A 65 2.08 -3.33 1.35
N PHE A 66 2.95 -3.85 0.49
CA PHE A 66 3.10 -3.38 -0.88
C PHE A 66 2.89 -4.55 -1.84
N ILE A 67 1.96 -4.39 -2.78
CA ILE A 67 1.72 -5.36 -3.85
C ILE A 67 2.45 -4.87 -5.10
N ASP A 68 3.42 -5.66 -5.51
CA ASP A 68 4.27 -5.43 -6.65
C ASP A 68 3.61 -6.01 -7.90
N TRP A 69 3.21 -5.15 -8.83
CA TRP A 69 2.57 -5.55 -10.09
C TRP A 69 3.57 -5.86 -11.21
N GLU A 70 4.87 -5.94 -10.95
CA GLU A 70 5.94 -6.09 -11.94
C GLU A 70 6.10 -4.85 -12.85
N ALA A 71 5.12 -4.58 -13.72
CA ALA A 71 5.13 -3.52 -14.73
C ALA A 71 4.77 -2.13 -14.16
N GLN A 72 5.45 -1.74 -13.08
CA GLN A 72 5.35 -0.41 -12.47
C GLN A 72 6.56 0.45 -12.87
N TYR A 73 6.39 1.78 -12.84
CA TYR A 73 7.48 2.70 -13.12
C TYR A 73 8.67 2.47 -12.19
N GLN A 74 9.87 2.46 -12.75
CA GLN A 74 11.13 2.30 -12.02
C GLN A 74 11.25 3.31 -10.85
N CYS A 75 10.85 4.56 -11.06
CA CYS A 75 10.86 5.58 -10.01
C CYS A 75 9.93 5.27 -8.83
N THR A 76 8.82 4.55 -9.07
CA THR A 76 7.94 4.08 -8.00
C THR A 76 8.63 3.00 -7.17
N ILE A 77 9.31 2.05 -7.83
CA ILE A 77 10.03 0.97 -7.15
C ILE A 77 11.19 1.52 -6.31
N GLU A 78 11.98 2.45 -6.86
CA GLU A 78 13.04 3.15 -6.13
C GLU A 78 12.50 3.92 -4.92
N HIS A 79 11.36 4.60 -5.09
CA HIS A 79 10.70 5.30 -4.00
C HIS A 79 10.24 4.35 -2.89
N ILE A 80 9.71 3.18 -3.25
CA ILE A 80 9.29 2.17 -2.27
C ILE A 80 10.48 1.63 -1.48
N GLN A 81 11.59 1.32 -2.15
CA GLN A 81 12.83 0.90 -1.49
C GLN A 81 13.33 1.99 -0.53
N LYS A 82 13.37 3.24 -0.98
CA LYS A 82 13.76 4.38 -0.13
C LYS A 82 12.86 4.53 1.10
N MET A 83 11.55 4.39 0.95
CA MET A 83 10.60 4.48 2.07
C MET A 83 10.75 3.30 3.04
N ARG A 84 10.99 2.10 2.53
CA ARG A 84 11.29 0.92 3.35
C ARG A 84 12.55 1.12 4.19
N GLU A 85 13.64 1.60 3.59
CA GLU A 85 14.89 1.89 4.31
C GLU A 85 14.72 3.01 5.33
N MET A 86 14.08 4.11 4.93
CA MET A 86 13.89 5.31 5.77
C MET A 86 13.10 5.04 7.06
N TYR A 87 12.19 4.06 7.04
CA TYR A 87 11.29 3.76 8.16
C TYR A 87 11.49 2.36 8.76
N HIS A 88 12.60 1.69 8.42
CA HIS A 88 12.95 0.39 8.97
C HIS A 88 12.99 0.36 10.52
N ASP A 89 13.31 1.49 11.16
CA ASP A 89 13.32 1.65 12.61
C ASP A 89 11.93 1.46 13.27
N VAL A 90 10.85 1.70 12.52
CA VAL A 90 9.46 1.59 12.99
C VAL A 90 8.58 0.63 12.20
N THR A 91 9.10 0.02 11.14
CA THR A 91 8.40 -1.03 10.40
C THR A 91 8.74 -2.40 10.98
N GLU A 92 7.72 -3.14 11.43
CA GLU A 92 7.83 -4.52 11.94
C GLU A 92 8.14 -5.48 10.79
N THR A 93 7.22 -5.58 9.84
CA THR A 93 7.34 -6.38 8.63
C THR A 93 6.98 -5.54 7.42
N PHE A 94 7.81 -5.58 6.39
CA PHE A 94 7.51 -4.98 5.09
C PHE A 94 7.17 -6.10 4.10
N TYR A 95 5.88 -6.40 3.95
CA TYR A 95 5.38 -7.37 3.00
C TYR A 95 5.48 -6.81 1.58
N TRP A 96 6.61 -7.05 0.92
CA TRP A 96 6.78 -6.80 -0.51
C TRP A 96 6.29 -8.03 -1.26
N VAL A 97 5.05 -8.01 -1.76
CA VAL A 97 4.41 -9.17 -2.39
C VAL A 97 4.67 -9.14 -3.89
N ALA A 98 5.48 -10.08 -4.38
CA ALA A 98 5.77 -10.30 -5.80
C ALA A 98 5.30 -11.70 -6.21
N LEU A 99 4.02 -11.99 -5.94
CA LEU A 99 3.35 -13.25 -6.26
C LEU A 99 2.48 -13.10 -7.50
N PRO A 100 2.16 -14.21 -8.20
CA PRO A 100 1.19 -14.17 -9.27
C PRO A 100 -0.18 -13.69 -8.82
N LEU A 101 -0.63 -12.55 -9.35
CA LEU A 101 -1.95 -11.98 -9.06
C LEU A 101 -2.63 -11.54 -10.36
N THR A 102 -3.92 -11.86 -10.47
CA THR A 102 -4.72 -11.50 -11.64
C THR A 102 -5.25 -10.08 -11.50
N THR A 103 -5.15 -9.29 -12.57
CA THR A 103 -5.84 -8.00 -12.69
C THR A 103 -6.29 -7.76 -14.12
N VAL A 104 -7.15 -6.76 -14.30
CA VAL A 104 -7.67 -6.38 -15.61
C VAL A 104 -6.58 -5.79 -16.49
N ASN A 105 -6.59 -6.16 -17.76
CA ASN A 105 -5.71 -5.63 -18.79
C ASN A 105 -6.47 -4.61 -19.65
N GLY A 106 -6.13 -3.34 -19.50
CA GLY A 106 -6.75 -2.25 -20.25
C GLY A 106 -6.26 -2.10 -21.71
N VAL A 107 -5.27 -2.88 -22.15
CA VAL A 107 -4.64 -2.72 -23.47
C VAL A 107 -5.03 -3.80 -24.49
N SER A 108 -5.85 -4.78 -24.12
CA SER A 108 -6.29 -5.85 -25.04
C SER A 108 -7.75 -6.23 -24.81
N GLN A 109 -8.52 -6.31 -25.89
CA GLN A 109 -9.87 -6.89 -25.85
C GLN A 109 -9.86 -8.42 -25.95
N PHE A 110 -8.77 -9.00 -26.45
CA PHE A 110 -8.61 -10.45 -26.58
C PHE A 110 -8.01 -11.10 -25.33
N GLN A 111 -7.24 -10.33 -24.58
CA GLN A 111 -6.62 -10.72 -23.31
C GLN A 111 -7.02 -9.68 -22.25
N PRO A 112 -8.27 -9.74 -21.76
CA PRO A 112 -8.84 -8.70 -20.87
C PRO A 112 -8.28 -8.75 -19.45
N GLU A 113 -7.47 -9.76 -19.12
CA GLU A 113 -6.81 -9.95 -17.84
C GLU A 113 -5.35 -10.31 -18.08
N TRP A 114 -4.53 -10.08 -17.05
CA TRP A 114 -3.14 -10.50 -17.01
C TRP A 114 -2.75 -10.87 -15.58
N ILE A 115 -1.73 -11.73 -15.47
CA ILE A 115 -1.19 -12.19 -14.19
C ILE A 115 0.21 -11.60 -14.06
N CYS A 116 0.44 -10.70 -13.10
CA CYS A 116 1.80 -10.22 -12.81
C CYS A 116 2.64 -11.37 -12.26
N TRP A 117 3.97 -11.37 -12.42
CA TRP A 117 4.86 -12.40 -11.86
C TRP A 117 4.53 -13.87 -12.19
N GLU A 118 3.71 -14.14 -13.22
CA GLU A 118 3.44 -15.49 -13.73
C GLU A 118 4.73 -16.26 -14.09
N PRO A 119 4.90 -17.52 -13.62
CA PRO A 119 6.05 -18.34 -13.96
C PRO A 119 6.17 -18.62 -15.46
N GLY A 120 7.39 -18.63 -15.97
CA GLY A 120 7.66 -18.92 -17.39
C GLY A 120 7.45 -17.73 -18.33
N VAL A 121 7.05 -16.56 -17.80
CA VAL A 121 6.96 -15.31 -18.55
C VAL A 121 8.27 -14.52 -18.38
N THR A 122 8.66 -13.79 -19.43
CA THR A 122 9.79 -12.85 -19.37
C THR A 122 9.32 -11.50 -18.85
N TRP A 123 9.79 -11.13 -17.67
CA TRP A 123 9.45 -9.88 -16.97
C TRP A 123 10.45 -8.75 -17.31
N VAL A 124 10.00 -7.50 -17.21
CA VAL A 124 10.85 -6.32 -17.50
C VAL A 124 11.85 -6.06 -16.37
N ARG A 125 11.60 -6.62 -15.18
CA ARG A 125 12.55 -6.63 -14.06
C ARG A 125 12.42 -7.89 -13.21
N GLN A 126 13.37 -8.05 -12.30
CA GLN A 126 13.32 -9.04 -11.24
C GLN A 126 12.77 -8.40 -9.95
N PRO A 127 12.09 -9.17 -9.08
CA PRO A 127 11.71 -8.67 -7.76
C PRO A 127 12.98 -8.47 -6.91
N PRO A 128 12.97 -7.58 -5.91
CA PRO A 128 14.09 -7.47 -4.97
C PRO A 128 14.23 -8.76 -4.14
N GLU A 129 15.43 -9.00 -3.61
CA GLU A 129 15.76 -10.24 -2.88
C GLU A 129 14.82 -10.51 -1.70
N GLU A 130 14.35 -9.47 -1.00
CA GLU A 130 13.50 -9.64 0.17
C GLU A 130 12.00 -9.67 -0.16
N ALA A 131 11.65 -9.68 -1.45
CA ALA A 131 10.26 -9.85 -1.88
C ALA A 131 9.77 -11.27 -1.66
N ILE A 132 8.51 -11.36 -1.26
CA ILE A 132 7.78 -12.62 -1.13
C ILE A 132 7.43 -13.09 -2.55
N THR A 133 8.20 -14.07 -3.01
CA THR A 133 8.03 -14.74 -4.32
C THR A 133 7.61 -16.21 -4.16
N ASP A 134 7.76 -16.78 -2.97
CA ASP A 134 7.29 -18.12 -2.64
C ASP A 134 5.77 -18.13 -2.47
N MET A 135 5.09 -18.84 -3.38
CA MET A 135 3.63 -19.00 -3.36
C MET A 135 3.09 -19.73 -2.12
N THR A 136 3.95 -20.37 -1.33
CA THR A 136 3.57 -21.04 -0.08
C THR A 136 3.68 -20.14 1.15
N TYR A 137 4.21 -18.92 1.01
CA TYR A 137 4.44 -18.00 2.13
C TYR A 137 3.16 -17.66 2.89
N PHE A 138 2.06 -17.41 2.17
CA PHE A 138 0.77 -17.15 2.76
C PHE A 138 -0.11 -18.40 2.70
N PRO A 139 -0.61 -18.92 3.83
CA PRO A 139 -1.43 -20.14 3.84
C PRO A 139 -2.77 -19.96 3.12
N PHE A 140 -3.25 -18.71 2.95
CA PHE A 140 -4.48 -18.40 2.24
C PHE A 140 -4.26 -18.18 0.74
N TYR A 141 -3.01 -18.02 0.28
CA TYR A 141 -2.73 -17.68 -1.11
C TYR A 141 -3.09 -18.85 -2.02
N ARG A 142 -3.73 -18.52 -3.14
CA ARG A 142 -3.94 -19.43 -4.26
C ARG A 142 -3.41 -18.79 -5.53
N TYR A 143 -2.83 -19.62 -6.39
CA TYR A 143 -2.27 -19.19 -7.66
C TYR A 143 -3.23 -18.27 -8.41
N ALA A 144 -2.72 -17.10 -8.82
CA ALA A 144 -3.43 -16.11 -9.61
C ALA A 144 -4.76 -15.63 -9.01
N MET A 145 -4.89 -15.56 -7.68
CA MET A 145 -6.00 -14.86 -7.04
C MET A 145 -6.01 -13.36 -7.43
N THR A 146 -7.18 -12.74 -7.37
CA THR A 146 -7.28 -11.31 -7.65
C THR A 146 -6.83 -10.47 -6.46
N PHE A 147 -6.57 -9.19 -6.70
CA PHE A 147 -6.32 -8.23 -5.62
C PHE A 147 -7.48 -8.17 -4.61
N GLU A 148 -8.72 -8.21 -5.12
CA GLU A 148 -9.95 -8.19 -4.33
C GLU A 148 -10.13 -9.43 -3.46
N GLU A 149 -9.47 -10.54 -3.81
CA GLU A 149 -9.42 -11.75 -2.99
C GLU A 149 -8.24 -11.70 -2.01
N PHE A 150 -7.09 -11.18 -2.45
CA PHE A 150 -5.86 -11.15 -1.67
C PHE A 150 -5.97 -10.24 -0.45
N VAL A 151 -6.45 -9.00 -0.63
CA VAL A 151 -6.48 -8.00 0.46
C VAL A 151 -7.39 -8.42 1.62
N PRO A 152 -8.62 -8.91 1.39
CA PRO A 152 -9.44 -9.45 2.48
C PRO A 152 -8.79 -10.65 3.17
N ALA A 153 -8.22 -11.59 2.42
CA ALA A 153 -7.57 -12.77 3.00
C ALA A 153 -6.34 -12.41 3.83
N PHE A 154 -5.55 -11.42 3.41
CA PHE A 154 -4.40 -10.89 4.16
C PHE A 154 -4.80 -10.19 5.47
N SER A 155 -5.98 -9.58 5.52
CA SER A 155 -6.46 -8.81 6.68
C SER A 155 -7.37 -9.61 7.64
N SER A 156 -7.60 -10.89 7.35
CA SER A 156 -8.46 -11.79 8.12
C SER A 156 -7.79 -12.35 9.37
#